data_AF-A0A3D1DK90-F1
#
_entry.id   AF-A0A3D1DK90-F1
#
_cell.length_a   1.000
_cell.length_b   1.000
_cell.length_c   1.000
_cell.angle_alpha   90.00
_cell.angle_beta   90.00
_cell.angle_gamma   90.00
#
_symmetry.space_group_name_H-M   'P 1'
#
loop_
_entity.id
_entity.type
_entity.pdbx_description
1 polymer ?
#
loop_
_entity_poly.entity_id
_entity_poly.type
_entity_poly.pdbx_seq_one_letter_code
_entity_poly.pdbx_strand_id
1 'polypeptide(L)' 'MMSTSKRLASGLILLAAAGTAGLAGCQTTVGGQTLPSGYYLRDDVQYFPSGPEFLLHNTERAYQQRQEQQDLGDDPDVQP' A
#
# COMPACT_ATOMS: atom_id res chain seq x y z
N MET A 1 -21.21 7.38 37.99
CA MET A 1 -21.68 5.98 38.02
C MET A 1 -22.14 5.58 36.62
N MET A 2 -21.50 4.61 35.97
CA MET A 2 -21.97 4.11 34.66
C MET A 2 -23.24 3.27 34.83
N SER A 3 -24.29 3.68 34.13
CA SER A 3 -25.58 2.98 34.03
C SER A 3 -25.38 1.51 33.63
N THR A 4 -26.19 0.62 34.20
CA THR A 4 -26.17 -0.83 33.96
C THR A 4 -26.18 -1.17 32.47
N SER A 5 -26.91 -0.41 31.65
CA SER A 5 -26.94 -0.57 30.19
C SER A 5 -25.58 -0.31 29.53
N LYS A 6 -24.80 0.65 30.04
CA LYS A 6 -23.45 0.95 29.53
C LYS A 6 -22.45 -0.15 29.90
N ARG A 7 -22.65 -0.80 31.05
CA ARG A 7 -21.83 -1.95 31.47
C ARG A 7 -22.10 -3.18 30.61
N LEU A 8 -23.37 -3.43 30.29
CA LEU A 8 -23.77 -4.51 29.37
C LEU A 8 -23.22 -4.28 27.96
N ALA A 9 -23.37 -3.07 27.42
CA ALA A 9 -22.82 -2.72 26.11
C ALA A 9 -21.28 -2.89 26.05
N SER A 10 -20.57 -2.44 27.09
CA SER A 10 -19.12 -2.60 27.18
C SER A 10 -18.69 -4.07 27.25
N GLY A 11 -19.43 -4.92 27.96
CA GLY A 11 -19.15 -6.35 28.05
C GLY A 11 -19.33 -7.05 26.70
N LEU A 12 -20.37 -6.69 25.94
CA LEU A 12 -20.61 -7.25 24.61
C LEU A 12 -19.54 -6.86 23.60
N ILE A 13 -19.05 -5.62 23.64
CA ILE A 13 -17.96 -5.15 22.76
C ILE A 13 -16.66 -5.91 23.03
N LEU A 14 -16.31 -6.11 24.30
CA LEU A 14 -15.09 -6.87 24.66
C LEU A 14 -15.19 -8.34 24.22
N LEU A 15 -16.36 -8.95 24.38
CA LEU A 15 -16.60 -10.33 23.95
C LEU A 15 -16.47 -10.47 22.43
N ALA A 16 -17.01 -9.49 21.67
CA ALA A 16 -16.89 -9.47 20.21
C ALA A 16 -15.43 -9.31 19.76
N ALA A 17 -14.68 -8.39 20.36
CA ALA A 17 -13.26 -8.17 20.04
C ALA A 17 -12.41 -9.43 20.30
N ALA A 18 -12.61 -10.08 21.46
CA ALA A 18 -11.92 -11.32 21.79
C ALA A 18 -12.28 -12.47 20.84
N GLY A 19 -13.56 -12.58 20.45
CA GLY A 19 -14.02 -13.56 19.46
C GLY A 19 -13.40 -13.35 18.07
N THR A 20 -13.30 -12.10 17.60
CA THR A 20 -12.71 -11.81 16.28
C THR A 20 -11.21 -12.06 16.22
N ALA A 21 -10.48 -11.85 17.32
CA ALA A 21 -9.04 -12.09 17.36
C ALA A 21 -8.69 -13.58 17.25
N GLY A 22 -9.54 -14.49 17.74
CA GLY A 22 -9.36 -15.94 17.57
C GLY A 22 -9.77 -16.47 16.19
N LEU A 23 -10.58 -15.71 15.45
CA LEU A 23 -11.01 -16.06 14.08
C LEU A 23 -10.09 -15.46 13.00
N ALA A 24 -9.33 -14.41 13.32
CA ALA A 24 -8.27 -13.88 12.47
C ALA A 24 -7.00 -14.75 12.62
N GLY A 25 -6.79 -15.69 11.70
CA GLY A 25 -5.53 -16.44 11.64
C GLY A 25 -4.33 -15.53 11.33
N CYS A 26 -3.13 -15.93 11.74
CA CYS A 26 -1.90 -15.36 11.20
C CYS A 26 -1.80 -15.78 9.73
N GLN A 27 -1.88 -14.83 8.79
CA GLN A 27 -1.71 -15.14 7.38
C GLN A 27 -0.30 -15.68 7.17
N THR A 28 -0.17 -17.00 7.00
CA THR A 28 1.12 -17.63 6.77
C THR A 28 1.45 -17.58 5.28
N THR A 29 2.73 -17.41 4.97
CA THR A 29 3.25 -17.47 3.59
C THR A 29 3.22 -18.88 2.98
N VAL A 30 2.77 -19.90 3.75
CA VAL A 30 2.83 -21.31 3.36
C VAL A 30 1.42 -21.77 2.98
N GLY A 31 1.12 -21.78 1.68
CA GLY A 31 -0.08 -22.42 1.13
C GLY A 31 -1.25 -21.50 0.70
N GLY A 32 -1.05 -20.19 0.60
CA GLY A 32 -2.15 -19.23 0.35
C GLY A 32 -2.33 -18.73 -1.09
N GLN A 33 -1.38 -18.99 -1.98
CA GLN A 33 -1.47 -18.63 -3.39
C GLN A 33 -0.94 -19.83 -4.18
N THR A 34 -1.55 -20.19 -5.30
CA THR A 34 -0.99 -21.18 -6.23
C THR A 34 0.31 -20.61 -6.76
N LEU A 35 1.41 -20.85 -6.06
CA LEU A 35 2.72 -20.50 -6.55
C LEU A 35 3.02 -21.40 -7.75
N PRO A 36 3.70 -20.89 -8.80
CA PRO A 36 3.88 -21.59 -10.08
C PRO A 36 4.50 -22.99 -9.97
N SER A 37 5.16 -23.31 -8.85
CA SER A 37 5.76 -24.60 -8.58
C SER A 37 5.76 -24.92 -7.07
N GLY A 38 5.68 -26.22 -6.73
CA GLY A 38 5.79 -26.71 -5.33
C GLY A 38 7.20 -26.58 -4.71
N TYR A 39 8.17 -26.11 -5.51
CA TYR A 39 9.55 -25.88 -5.11
C TYR A 39 9.90 -24.39 -5.06
N TYR A 40 8.93 -23.47 -5.07
CA TYR A 40 9.16 -22.02 -5.13
C TYR A 40 10.18 -21.43 -4.12
N LEU A 41 10.43 -22.11 -2.99
CA LEU A 41 11.45 -21.70 -2.01
C LEU A 41 12.89 -22.03 -2.44
N ARG A 42 13.03 -22.86 -3.47
CA ARG A 42 14.27 -23.41 -4.03
C ARG A 42 14.37 -23.19 -5.55
N ASP A 43 13.31 -22.69 -6.16
CA ASP A 43 13.26 -22.35 -7.57
C ASP A 43 14.10 -21.08 -7.75
N ASP A 44 15.07 -21.12 -8.67
CA ASP A 44 15.89 -19.95 -8.96
C ASP A 44 15.00 -18.82 -9.48
N VAL A 45 15.47 -17.58 -9.35
CA VAL A 45 14.76 -16.40 -9.88
C VAL A 45 14.51 -16.65 -11.37
N GLN A 46 13.24 -16.82 -11.73
CA GLN A 46 12.81 -16.87 -13.12
C GLN A 46 13.38 -15.64 -13.83
N TYR A 47 14.20 -15.85 -14.86
CA TYR A 47 14.83 -14.74 -15.58
C TYR A 47 13.74 -13.84 -16.17
N PHE A 48 13.65 -12.60 -15.68
CA PHE A 48 12.84 -11.56 -16.27
C PHE A 48 13.78 -10.60 -17.02
N PRO A 49 13.64 -10.43 -18.34
CA PRO A 49 14.38 -9.38 -19.04
C PRO A 49 13.98 -8.03 -18.48
N SER A 50 14.88 -7.04 -18.53
CA SER A 50 14.55 -5.67 -18.15
C SER A 50 13.34 -5.20 -18.95
N GLY A 51 12.28 -4.80 -18.24
CA GLY A 51 11.08 -4.24 -18.86
C GLY A 51 11.35 -2.88 -19.50
N PRO A 52 10.36 -2.28 -20.18
CA PRO A 52 10.45 -0.90 -20.58
C PRO A 52 10.65 0.00 -19.36
N GLU A 53 11.73 0.79 -19.36
CA GLU A 53 12.01 1.75 -18.30
C GLU A 53 11.13 3.00 -18.53
N PHE A 54 10.23 3.29 -17.59
CA PHE A 54 9.46 4.53 -17.57
C PHE A 54 9.78 5.29 -16.28
N LEU A 55 9.68 6.61 -16.34
CA LEU A 55 9.89 7.44 -15.16
C LEU A 55 8.74 7.20 -14.18
N LEU A 56 9.06 7.10 -12.88
CA LEU A 56 8.02 7.06 -11.85
C LEU A 56 7.12 8.28 -12.01
N HIS A 57 5.82 8.12 -11.82
CA HIS A 57 4.83 9.19 -11.97
C HIS A 57 5.21 10.49 -11.23
N ASN A 58 5.78 10.34 -10.03
CA ASN A 58 6.25 11.49 -9.23
C ASN A 58 7.45 12.19 -9.86
N THR A 59 8.33 11.42 -10.49
CA THR A 59 9.50 11.92 -11.22
C THR A 59 9.08 12.64 -12.50
N GLU A 60 8.16 12.07 -13.28
CA GLU A 60 7.58 12.74 -14.46
C GLU A 60 6.92 14.07 -14.08
N ARG A 61 6.06 14.05 -13.05
CA ARG A 61 5.40 15.26 -12.54
C ARG A 61 6.42 16.33 -12.13
N ALA A 62 7.49 15.93 -11.43
CA ALA A 62 8.52 16.87 -11.00
C ALA A 62 9.29 17.48 -12.18
N TYR A 63 9.51 16.72 -13.27
CA TYR A 63 10.11 17.27 -14.48
C TYR A 63 9.17 18.24 -15.20
N GLN A 64 7.89 17.90 -15.34
CA GLN A 64 6.87 18.77 -15.94
C GLN A 64 6.77 20.09 -15.20
N GLN A 65 6.64 20.05 -13.87
CA GLN A 65 6.58 21.26 -13.04
C GLN A 65 7.84 22.13 -13.16
N ARG A 66 9.03 21.53 -13.31
CA ARG A 66 10.26 22.30 -13.53
C ARG A 66 10.29 22.93 -14.92
N GLN A 67 9.83 22.21 -15.95
CA GLN A 67 9.74 22.76 -17.30
C GLN A 67 8.75 23.93 -17.36
N GLU A 68 7.58 23.80 -16.74
CA GLU A 68 6.57 24.87 -16.63
C GLU A 68 7.14 26.12 -15.92
N GLN A 69 7.91 25.93 -14.85
CA GLN A 69 8.57 27.04 -14.14
C GLN A 69 9.69 27.70 -14.96
N GLN A 70 10.40 26.93 -15.78
CA GLN A 70 11.43 27.46 -16.68
C GLN A 70 10.79 28.27 -17.81
N ASP A 71 9.76 27.73 -18.45
CA ASP A 71 9.04 28.39 -19.55
C ASP A 71 8.40 29.71 -19.09
N LEU A 72 7.81 29.73 -17.89
CA LEU A 72 7.26 30.95 -17.30
C LEU A 72 8.33 32.00 -16.96
N GLY A 73 9.56 31.58 -16.69
CA GLY A 73 10.69 32.47 -16.39
C GLY A 73 11.40 33.02 -17.63
N ASP A 74 11.27 32.34 -18.78
CA ASP A 74 11.80 32.77 -20.08
C ASP A 74 10.76 33.60 -20.88
N ASP A 75 9.54 33.76 -20.36
CA ASP A 75 8.50 34.59 -20.98
C ASP A 75 8.88 36.09 -20.92
N PRO A 76 9.11 36.76 -22.06
CA PRO A 76 9.57 38.15 -22.10
C PRO A 76 8.51 39.16 -21.61
N ASP A 77 7.24 38.75 -21.48
CA ASP A 77 6.15 39.59 -21.00
C ASP A 77 5.99 39.54 -19.46
N VAL A 78 6.76 38.69 -18.76
CA VAL A 78 6.87 38.67 -17.29
C VAL A 78 8.05 39.57 -16.86
N GLN A 79 7.88 40.89 -16.99
CA GLN A 79 8.75 41.88 -16.34
C GLN A 79 8.07 42.42 -15.08
N PRO A 80 8.81 42.73 -13.99
CA PRO A 80 8.23 43.21 -12.73
C PRO A 80 7.47 44.54 -12.85
#